data_AF-A0ABD0NR87-F1
#
_entry.id   AF-A0ABD0NR87-F1
#
_cell.length_a   1.000
_cell.length_b   1.000
_cell.length_c   1.000
_cell.angle_alpha   90.00
_cell.angle_beta   90.00
_cell.angle_gamma   90.00
#
_symmetry.space_group_name_H-M   'P 1'
#
loop_
_entity.id
_entity.type
_entity.pdbx_description
1 polymer ?
#
loop_
_entity_poly.entity_id
_entity_poly.type
_entity_poly.pdbx_seq_one_letter_code
_entity_poly.pdbx_strand_id
1 'polypeptide(L)' 'QQNPVVPVQQEIVMNRQQRFFRIPFIRPGDQYKDPQNKKKGWWYAHFDGPWIARQMELHPDKHPILLVA' A
#
# COMPACT_ATOMS: atom_id res chain seq x y z
N GLN A 1 27.22 -5.05 -22.20
CA GLN A 1 26.64 -5.46 -20.90
C GLN A 1 25.36 -6.20 -21.22
N GLN A 2 25.28 -7.49 -20.92
CA GLN A 2 24.13 -8.34 -21.23
C GLN A 2 23.18 -8.28 -20.03
N ASN A 3 21.92 -7.91 -20.25
CA ASN A 3 20.91 -7.90 -19.20
C ASN A 3 20.73 -9.34 -18.69
N PRO A 4 20.55 -9.54 -17.37
CA PRO A 4 20.31 -10.88 -16.83
C PRO A 4 19.00 -11.42 -17.41
N VAL A 5 19.06 -12.63 -17.98
CA VAL A 5 17.87 -13.35 -18.44
C VAL A 5 17.15 -13.88 -17.21
N VAL A 6 15.99 -13.31 -16.89
CA VAL A 6 15.11 -13.86 -15.87
C VAL A 6 14.44 -15.14 -16.42
N PRO A 7 14.46 -16.27 -15.69
CA PRO A 7 13.73 -17.46 -16.06
C PRO A 7 12.22 -17.18 -16.17
N VAL A 8 11.59 -17.61 -17.26
CA VAL A 8 10.14 -17.43 -17.53
C VAL A 8 9.25 -17.89 -16.36
N GLN A 9 9.67 -18.92 -15.63
CA GLN A 9 8.96 -19.39 -14.43
C GLN A 9 8.90 -18.34 -13.32
N GLN A 10 9.97 -17.56 -13.12
CA GLN A 10 9.99 -16.48 -12.13
C GLN A 10 9.04 -15.34 -12.55
N GLU A 11 8.96 -15.02 -13.83
CA GLU A 11 8.00 -14.01 -14.32
C GLU A 11 6.55 -14.44 -14.11
N ILE A 12 6.22 -15.71 -14.36
CA ILE A 12 4.86 -16.23 -14.14
C ILE A 12 4.50 -16.19 -12.65
N VAL A 13 5.44 -16.54 -11.77
CA VAL A 13 5.25 -16.47 -10.32
C VAL A 13 5.05 -15.01 -9.89
N MET A 14 5.88 -14.09 -10.38
CA MET A 14 5.75 -12.66 -10.06
C MET A 14 4.43 -12.07 -10.56
N ASN A 15 3.97 -12.43 -11.76
CA ASN A 15 2.71 -11.93 -12.31
C ASN A 15 1.46 -12.48 -11.63
N ARG A 16 1.56 -13.51 -10.80
CA ARG A 16 0.43 -14.10 -10.07
C ARG A 16 0.48 -13.81 -8.57
N GLN A 17 1.53 -13.17 -8.10
CA GLN A 17 1.77 -13.01 -6.67
C GLN A 17 0.81 -11.99 -6.06
N GLN A 18 0.03 -12.43 -5.08
CA GLN A 18 -0.82 -11.54 -4.29
C GLN A 18 0.00 -10.99 -3.11
N ARG A 19 0.16 -9.67 -3.03
CA ARG A 19 1.00 -9.02 -2.01
C ARG A 19 0.18 -7.95 -1.27
N PHE A 20 0.17 -8.02 0.05
CA PHE A 20 -0.61 -7.11 0.90
C PHE A 20 0.34 -6.27 1.76
N PHE A 21 0.06 -4.97 1.83
CA PHE A 21 0.83 -4.01 2.62
C PHE A 21 -0.07 -3.21 3.55
N ARG A 22 0.49 -2.83 4.70
CA ARG A 22 -0.13 -1.90 5.65
C ARG A 22 0.91 -0.92 6.15
N ILE A 23 0.73 0.36 5.84
CA ILE A 23 1.65 1.44 6.20
C ILE A 23 0.91 2.45 7.08
N PRO A 24 1.40 2.76 8.29
CA PRO A 24 0.85 3.85 9.08
C PRO A 24 1.29 5.21 8.48
N PHE A 25 0.39 6.20 8.48
CA PHE A 25 0.72 7.57 8.08
C PHE A 25 0.18 8.60 9.08
N ILE A 26 0.79 9.79 9.09
CA ILE A 26 0.31 10.95 9.84
C ILE A 26 -0.19 11.97 8.81
N ARG A 27 -1.38 12.51 9.00
CA ARG A 27 -1.85 13.60 8.14
C ARG A 27 -1.03 14.86 8.40
N PRO A 28 -0.66 15.63 7.36
CA PRO A 28 0.06 16.89 7.54
C PRO A 28 -0.61 17.84 8.56
N GLY A 29 -1.95 17.94 8.54
CA GLY A 29 -2.71 18.77 9.49
C GLY A 29 -2.72 18.25 10.95
N ASP A 30 -2.33 17.00 11.18
CA ASP A 30 -2.22 16.39 12.50
C ASP A 30 -0.75 16.31 12.99
N GLN A 31 0.21 16.71 12.16
CA GLN A 31 1.65 16.58 12.43
C GLN A 31 2.15 17.50 13.56
N TYR A 32 1.50 18.65 13.74
CA TYR A 32 1.82 19.66 14.75
C TYR A 32 0.92 19.59 15.98
N LYS A 33 -0.04 18.66 16.02
CA LYS A 33 -0.84 18.43 17.23
C LYS A 33 0.03 17.80 18.31
N ASP A 34 -0.37 18.04 19.56
CA ASP A 34 0.26 17.49 20.75
C ASP A 34 0.64 16.02 20.53
N PRO A 35 1.87 15.57 20.83
CA PRO A 35 2.32 14.19 20.61
C PRO A 35 1.35 13.13 21.13
N GLN A 36 0.61 13.43 22.20
CA GLN A 36 -0.39 12.54 22.80
C GLN A 36 -1.68 12.44 21.96
N ASN A 37 -1.94 13.40 21.07
CA ASN A 37 -3.11 13.50 20.20
C ASN A 37 -2.80 13.27 18.70
N LYS A 38 -1.60 12.79 18.35
CA LYS A 38 -1.26 12.45 16.96
C LYS A 38 -2.00 11.19 16.51
N LYS A 39 -3.20 11.38 15.97
CA LYS A 39 -3.99 10.29 15.38
C LYS A 39 -3.33 9.82 14.07
N LYS A 40 -3.02 8.53 13.98
CA LYS A 40 -2.39 7.92 12.79
C LYS A 40 -3.46 7.30 11.89
N GLY A 41 -3.37 7.56 10.58
CA GLY A 41 -4.11 6.82 9.57
C GLY A 41 -3.38 5.55 9.16
N TRP A 42 -4.08 4.70 8.42
CA TRP A 42 -3.55 3.47 7.85
C TRP A 42 -3.81 3.42 6.35
N TRP A 43 -2.76 3.10 5.60
CA TRP A 43 -2.85 2.82 4.18
C TRP A 43 -2.69 1.32 3.96
N TYR A 44 -3.70 0.70 3.36
CA TYR A 44 -3.71 -0.69 2.95
C TYR A 44 -3.65 -0.77 1.43
N ALA A 45 -2.82 -1.67 0.91
CA ALA A 45 -2.77 -1.97 -0.50
C ALA A 45 -2.66 -3.45 -0.78
N HIS A 46 -3.36 -3.87 -1.82
CA HIS A 46 -3.32 -5.18 -2.41
C HIS A 46 -2.74 -5.07 -3.81
N PHE A 47 -1.59 -5.69 -4.02
CA PHE A 47 -0.97 -5.85 -5.32
C PHE A 47 -1.29 -7.23 -5.88
N ASP A 48 -1.77 -7.24 -7.13
CA ASP A 48 -1.90 -8.43 -7.96
C ASP A 48 -0.74 -8.42 -8.97
N GLY A 49 0.25 -9.25 -8.69
CA GLY A 49 1.54 -9.22 -9.36
C GLY A 49 2.25 -7.86 -9.19
N PRO A 50 2.68 -7.21 -10.30
CA PRO A 50 3.38 -5.93 -10.23
C PRO A 50 2.45 -4.73 -10.00
N TRP A 51 1.13 -4.90 -10.08
CA TRP A 51 0.17 -3.79 -10.10
C TRP A 51 -0.66 -3.72 -8.83
N ILE A 52 -1.12 -2.53 -8.47
CA ILE A 52 -2.10 -2.35 -7.40
C ILE A 52 -3.49 -2.68 -7.94
N ALA A 53 -4.21 -3.56 -7.26
CA ALA A 53 -5.57 -3.94 -7.63
C ALA A 53 -6.61 -3.33 -6.69
N ARG A 54 -6.27 -3.16 -5.40
CA ARG A 54 -7.15 -2.54 -4.41
C ARG A 54 -6.34 -1.71 -3.43
N GLN A 55 -6.90 -0.58 -3.02
CA GLN A 55 -6.36 0.31 -1.99
C GLN A 55 -7.46 0.69 -1.01
N MET A 56 -7.10 0.78 0.27
CA MET A 56 -8.00 1.30 1.30
C MET A 56 -7.24 2.22 2.26
N GLU A 57 -7.81 3.39 2.53
CA GLU A 57 -7.30 4.31 3.54
C GLU A 57 -8.25 4.40 4.72
N LEU A 58 -7.72 4.14 5.91
CA LEU A 58 -8.41 4.37 7.17
C LEU A 58 -7.88 5.65 7.79
N HIS A 59 -8.78 6.57 8.07
CA HIS A 59 -8.50 7.81 8.77
C HIS A 59 -9.23 7.75 10.12
N PRO A 60 -8.61 8.15 11.24
CA PRO A 60 -9.16 8.00 12.60
C PRO A 60 -10.57 8.59 12.81
N ASP A 61 -10.91 9.65 12.08
CA ASP A 61 -12.15 10.41 12.24
C ASP A 61 -12.91 10.58 10.91
N LYS A 62 -12.62 9.74 9.91
CA LYS A 62 -13.35 9.77 8.64
C LYS A 62 -13.79 8.36 8.27
N HIS A 63 -14.80 8.28 7.43
CA HIS A 63 -15.19 7.02 6.82
C HIS A 63 -14.02 6.42 6.02
N PRO A 64 -13.90 5.08 5.97
CA PRO A 64 -12.93 4.41 5.12
C PRO A 64 -13.04 4.88 3.66
N ILE A 65 -11.90 5.11 3.03
CA ILE A 65 -11.82 5.38 1.59
C ILE A 65 -11.42 4.08 0.92
N LEU A 66 -12.22 3.60 -0.02
CA LEU A 66 -11.95 2.39 -0.80
C LEU A 66 -11.76 2.77 -2.27
N LEU A 67 -10.68 2.26 -2.86
CA LEU A 67 -10.28 2.49 -4.24
C LEU A 67 -10.01 1.12 -4.89
N VAL A 68 -10.60 0.87 -6.05
CA VAL A 68 -10.47 -0.38 -6.81
C VAL A 68 -10.11 -0.05 -8.26
N ALA A 69 -9.32 -0.91 -8.91
CA ALA A 69 -8.90 -0.80 -10.31
C ALA A 69 -9.82 -1.59 -11.25
#